data_AF-A0A968SQJ0-F1
#
_entry.id   AF-A0A968SQJ0-F1
#
_cell.length_a   1.000
_cell.length_b   1.000
_cell.length_c   1.000
_cell.angle_alpha   90.00
_cell.angle_beta   90.00
_cell.angle_gamma   90.00
#
_symmetry.space_group_name_H-M   'P 1'
#
loop_
_entity.id
_entity.type
_entity.pdbx_description
1 polymer ?
#
loop_
_entity_poly.entity_id
_entity_poly.type
_entity_poly.pdbx_seq_one_letter_code
_entity_poly.pdbx_strand_id
1 'polypeptide(L)'
;FCCISLSDLLTPWPVIENRLQAAAQGDFVVAFYNPRSQRRTEGIRQAQAILLQHRDPTTPVAIAKNLYREGESIHITTLGHMDPEAIDMLTLVLVGNSSSLIYPSGELKQGQPRWIITPRGYANKKPG
;
A
#
# COMPACT_ATOMS: atom_id res chain seq x y z
N PHE A 1 7.10 -3.56 8.84
CA PHE A 1 6.00 -3.68 7.86
C PHE A 1 5.12 -4.85 8.27
N CYS A 2 3.90 -4.95 7.74
CA CYS A 2 3.01 -6.10 7.94
C CYS A 2 2.36 -6.51 6.61
N CYS A 3 1.85 -7.74 6.57
CA CYS A 3 1.14 -8.30 5.43
C CYS A 3 -0.26 -8.69 5.87
N ILE A 4 -1.31 -8.22 5.17
CA ILE A 4 -2.71 -8.40 5.55
C ILE A 4 -3.50 -8.95 4.35
N SER A 5 -4.17 -10.08 4.54
CA SER A 5 -5.19 -10.57 3.60
C SER A 5 -6.44 -9.73 3.73
N LEU A 6 -7.02 -9.29 2.61
CA LEU A 6 -8.36 -8.70 2.60
C LEU A 6 -9.47 -9.73 2.27
N SER A 7 -9.12 -11.00 2.13
CA SER A 7 -10.10 -12.08 1.93
C SER A 7 -10.76 -12.47 3.25
N ASP A 8 -12.06 -12.26 3.32
CA ASP A 8 -12.95 -12.61 4.44
C ASP A 8 -13.48 -14.06 4.41
N LEU A 9 -13.13 -14.85 3.39
CA LEU A 9 -13.67 -16.21 3.17
C LEU A 9 -13.63 -17.11 4.41
N LEU A 10 -12.52 -17.07 5.15
CA LEU A 10 -12.30 -17.83 6.38
C LEU A 10 -11.90 -16.92 7.56
N THR A 11 -11.92 -15.61 7.37
CA THR A 11 -11.51 -14.64 8.39
C THR A 11 -12.60 -13.57 8.50
N PRO A 12 -13.35 -13.53 9.61
CA PRO A 12 -14.40 -12.54 9.78
C PRO A 12 -13.86 -11.12 9.59
N TRP A 13 -14.64 -10.27 8.91
CA TRP A 13 -14.25 -8.88 8.64
C TRP A 13 -13.78 -8.10 9.88
N PRO A 14 -14.42 -8.20 11.07
CA PRO A 14 -13.96 -7.48 12.26
C PRO A 14 -12.52 -7.82 12.68
N VAL A 15 -12.03 -9.03 12.38
CA VAL A 15 -10.64 -9.44 12.63
C VAL A 15 -9.69 -8.75 11.64
N ILE A 16 -10.08 -8.64 10.38
CA ILE A 16 -9.31 -7.94 9.33
C ILE A 16 -9.26 -6.44 9.66
N GLU A 17 -10.40 -5.85 10.00
CA GLU A 17 -10.51 -4.45 10.42
C GLU A 17 -9.61 -4.15 11.62
N ASN A 18 -9.62 -5.00 12.66
CA ASN A 18 -8.74 -4.81 13.81
C ASN A 18 -7.25 -4.85 13.43
N ARG A 19 -6.86 -5.72 12.48
CA ARG A 19 -5.48 -5.74 11.96
C ARG A 19 -5.14 -4.48 11.18
N LEU A 20 -6.08 -3.97 10.38
CA LEU A 20 -5.91 -2.72 9.63
C LEU A 20 -5.75 -1.53 10.58
N GLN A 21 -6.61 -1.43 11.60
CA GLN A 21 -6.53 -0.40 12.64
C GLN A 21 -5.19 -0.46 13.39
N ALA A 22 -4.77 -1.65 13.83
CA ALA A 22 -3.48 -1.82 14.51
C ALA A 22 -2.29 -1.47 13.60
N ALA A 23 -2.35 -1.84 12.32
CA ALA A 23 -1.31 -1.50 11.35
C ALA A 23 -1.25 0.02 11.06
N ALA A 24 -2.40 0.67 11.03
CA ALA A 24 -2.52 2.12 10.87
C ALA A 24 -1.93 2.86 12.07
N GLN A 25 -2.36 2.49 13.29
CA GLN A 25 -1.89 3.07 14.56
C GLN A 25 -0.40 2.83 14.79
N GLY A 26 0.12 1.65 14.42
CA GLY A 26 1.54 1.32 14.55
C GLY A 26 2.44 1.90 13.44
N ASP A 27 1.89 2.70 12.52
CA ASP A 27 2.59 3.30 11.38
C ASP A 27 3.42 2.28 10.56
N PHE A 28 2.87 1.08 10.37
CA PHE A 28 3.54 0.04 9.60
C PHE A 28 3.41 0.31 8.10
N VAL A 29 4.47 0.13 7.31
CA VAL A 29 4.29 -0.16 5.88
C VAL A 29 3.41 -1.41 5.74
N VAL A 30 2.38 -1.37 4.90
CA VAL A 30 1.36 -2.44 4.79
C VAL A 30 1.36 -3.02 3.38
N ALA A 31 1.46 -4.34 3.27
CA ALA A 31 1.21 -5.06 2.03
C ALA A 31 -0.16 -5.77 2.09
N PHE A 32 -1.02 -5.50 1.11
CA PHE A 32 -2.28 -6.22 0.92
C PHE A 32 -2.13 -7.32 -0.13
N TYR A 33 -2.58 -8.52 0.23
CA TYR A 33 -2.72 -9.65 -0.68
C TYR A 33 -4.17 -10.12 -0.72
N ASN A 34 -4.56 -10.77 -1.82
CA ASN A 34 -5.96 -11.05 -2.17
C ASN A 34 -6.87 -9.81 -2.01
N PRO A 35 -6.48 -8.65 -2.57
CA PRO A 35 -7.07 -7.37 -2.17
C PRO A 35 -8.51 -7.18 -2.67
N ARG A 36 -8.87 -7.78 -3.81
CA ARG A 36 -10.20 -7.62 -4.42
C ARG A 36 -10.54 -8.78 -5.33
N SER A 37 -11.77 -9.30 -5.21
CA SER A 37 -12.36 -10.25 -6.16
C SER A 37 -13.69 -9.73 -6.68
N GLN A 38 -14.26 -10.35 -7.73
CA GLN A 38 -15.55 -9.89 -8.31
C GLN A 38 -16.69 -9.76 -7.30
N ARG A 39 -16.71 -10.62 -6.27
CA ARG A 39 -17.74 -10.60 -5.21
C ARG A 39 -17.36 -9.77 -3.97
N ARG A 40 -16.08 -9.38 -3.84
CA ARG A 40 -15.52 -8.77 -2.61
C ARG A 40 -14.73 -7.54 -3.01
N THR A 41 -15.47 -6.46 -3.23
CA THR A 41 -14.96 -5.19 -3.74
C THR A 41 -14.77 -4.16 -2.63
N GLU A 42 -15.45 -4.32 -1.50
CA GLU A 42 -15.49 -3.32 -0.43
C GLU A 42 -14.25 -3.34 0.47
N GLY A 43 -13.62 -4.50 0.67
CA GLY A 43 -12.53 -4.63 1.65
C GLY A 43 -11.34 -3.70 1.38
N ILE A 44 -10.96 -3.50 0.11
CA ILE A 44 -9.89 -2.56 -0.25
C ILE A 44 -10.29 -1.09 -0.05
N ARG A 45 -11.58 -0.74 -0.24
CA ARG A 45 -12.11 0.61 0.02
C ARG A 45 -12.08 0.91 1.51
N GLN A 46 -12.53 -0.04 2.33
CA GLN A 46 -12.50 0.08 3.78
C GLN A 46 -11.06 0.14 4.31
N ALA A 47 -10.15 -0.67 3.77
CA ALA A 47 -8.74 -0.60 4.11
C ALA A 47 -8.12 0.77 3.79
N GLN A 48 -8.42 1.33 2.61
CA GLN A 48 -8.01 2.68 2.24
C GLN A 48 -8.54 3.73 3.23
N ALA A 49 -9.84 3.68 3.55
CA ALA A 49 -10.48 4.61 4.48
C ALA A 49 -9.86 4.53 5.89
N ILE A 50 -9.60 3.33 6.40
CA ILE A 50 -8.95 3.13 7.70
C ILE A 50 -7.53 3.72 7.70
N LEU A 51 -6.74 3.46 6.67
CA LEU A 51 -5.38 4.02 6.60
C LEU A 51 -5.39 5.56 6.50
N LEU A 52 -6.36 6.15 5.77
CA LEU A 52 -6.51 7.61 5.64
C LEU A 52 -6.87 8.31 6.97
N GLN A 53 -7.39 7.60 7.96
CA GLN A 53 -7.62 8.17 9.30
C GLN A 53 -6.31 8.42 10.06
N HIS A 54 -5.20 7.77 9.66
CA HIS A 54 -3.93 7.81 10.37
C HIS A 54 -2.75 8.30 9.52
N ARG A 55 -2.95 8.50 8.21
CA ARG A 55 -1.88 8.80 7.24
C ARG A 55 -2.27 9.95 6.32
N ASP A 56 -1.26 10.67 5.85
CA ASP A 56 -1.45 11.71 4.86
C ASP A 56 -1.93 11.11 3.52
N PRO A 57 -2.91 11.73 2.82
CA PRO A 57 -3.38 11.27 1.50
C PRO A 57 -2.28 11.18 0.43
N THR A 58 -1.16 11.87 0.61
CA THR A 58 0.02 11.81 -0.26
C THR A 58 0.93 10.61 0.01
N THR A 59 0.65 9.82 1.06
CA THR A 59 1.40 8.59 1.40
C THR A 59 1.54 7.70 0.16
N PRO A 60 2.76 7.27 -0.22
CA PRO A 60 2.97 6.50 -1.44
C PRO A 60 2.27 5.14 -1.42
N VAL A 61 1.71 4.74 -2.57
CA VAL A 61 1.11 3.43 -2.80
C VAL A 61 1.66 2.84 -4.09
N ALA A 62 2.11 1.59 -4.06
CA ALA A 62 2.39 0.80 -5.26
C ALA A 62 1.29 -0.23 -5.48
N ILE A 63 0.74 -0.25 -6.69
CA ILE A 63 -0.19 -1.24 -7.20
C ILE A 63 0.58 -2.09 -8.21
N ALA A 64 0.94 -3.30 -7.81
CA ALA A 64 1.80 -4.19 -8.59
C ALA A 64 1.02 -5.42 -9.04
N LYS A 65 0.81 -5.55 -10.34
CA LYS A 65 -0.01 -6.61 -10.94
C LYS A 65 0.86 -7.58 -11.73
N ASN A 66 0.53 -8.86 -11.67
CA ASN A 66 1.22 -9.92 -12.43
C ASN A 66 2.74 -9.95 -12.25
N LEU A 67 3.24 -9.62 -11.06
CA LEU A 67 4.68 -9.63 -10.79
C LEU A 67 5.32 -10.97 -11.20
N TYR A 68 6.43 -10.88 -11.92
CA TYR A 68 7.21 -11.97 -12.54
C TYR A 68 6.43 -12.84 -13.53
N ARG A 69 5.40 -12.27 -14.18
CA ARG A 69 4.58 -12.95 -15.19
C ARG A 69 4.34 -12.05 -16.41
N GLU A 70 3.80 -12.64 -17.48
CA GLU A 70 3.33 -11.89 -18.62
C GLU A 70 2.26 -10.86 -18.19
N GLY A 71 2.37 -9.64 -18.71
CA GLY A 71 1.49 -8.53 -18.33
C GLY A 71 1.80 -7.93 -16.96
N GLU A 72 3.03 -8.07 -16.46
CA GLU A 72 3.52 -7.35 -15.28
C GLU A 72 3.33 -5.83 -15.45
N SER A 73 2.77 -5.18 -14.44
CA SER A 73 2.73 -3.74 -14.37
C SER A 73 2.85 -3.23 -12.93
N ILE A 74 3.55 -2.11 -12.76
CA ILE A 74 3.68 -1.43 -11.48
C ILE A 74 3.21 0.00 -11.68
N HIS A 75 2.13 0.36 -10.98
CA HIS A 75 1.62 1.71 -10.94
C HIS A 75 1.87 2.31 -9.57
N ILE A 76 2.49 3.50 -9.52
CA ILE A 76 2.73 4.22 -8.27
C ILE A 76 1.81 5.42 -8.22
N THR A 77 1.07 5.50 -7.13
CA THR A 77 0.10 6.56 -6.81
C THR A 77 0.26 6.95 -5.35
N THR A 78 -0.71 7.69 -4.81
CA THR A 78 -0.79 8.04 -3.39
C THR A 78 -2.03 7.43 -2.75
N LEU A 79 -2.07 7.36 -1.42
CA LEU A 79 -3.17 6.75 -0.68
C LEU A 79 -4.52 7.40 -0.99
N GLY A 80 -4.56 8.72 -1.16
CA GLY A 80 -5.77 9.47 -1.56
C GLY A 80 -6.17 9.30 -3.03
N HIS A 81 -5.24 8.93 -3.91
CA HIS A 81 -5.49 8.70 -5.33
C HIS A 81 -5.46 7.22 -5.72
N MET A 82 -5.36 6.31 -4.75
CA MET A 82 -5.47 4.88 -5.00
C MET A 82 -6.89 4.59 -5.47
N ASP A 83 -7.02 4.01 -6.67
CA ASP A 83 -8.30 3.58 -7.23
C ASP A 83 -8.53 2.08 -6.91
N PRO A 84 -9.51 1.75 -6.04
CA PRO A 84 -9.92 0.38 -5.75
C PRO A 84 -10.31 -0.45 -6.99
N GLU A 85 -10.80 0.18 -8.05
CA GLU A 85 -11.27 -0.53 -9.25
C GLU A 85 -10.13 -1.05 -10.11
N ALA A 86 -8.95 -0.44 -10.03
CA ALA A 86 -7.73 -0.90 -10.71
C ALA A 86 -7.09 -2.15 -10.06
N ILE A 87 -7.63 -2.61 -8.92
CA ILE A 87 -7.07 -3.69 -8.10
C ILE A 87 -7.87 -4.98 -8.28
N ASP A 88 -7.20 -6.10 -8.49
CA ASP A 88 -7.80 -7.43 -8.65
C ASP A 88 -7.04 -8.53 -7.88
N MET A 89 -7.41 -9.79 -8.08
CA MET A 89 -6.81 -10.94 -7.40
C MET A 89 -5.35 -11.20 -7.76
N LEU A 90 -4.85 -10.61 -8.86
CA LEU A 90 -3.46 -10.75 -9.32
C LEU A 90 -2.61 -9.54 -8.93
N THR A 91 -3.16 -8.68 -8.07
CA THR A 91 -2.54 -7.44 -7.64
C THR A 91 -2.04 -7.55 -6.20
N LEU A 92 -0.81 -7.10 -5.96
CA LEU A 92 -0.27 -6.77 -4.64
C LEU A 92 -0.35 -5.25 -4.47
N VAL A 93 -0.84 -4.78 -3.33
CA VAL A 93 -0.87 -3.35 -3.00
C VAL A 93 0.08 -3.10 -1.83
N LEU A 94 1.05 -2.21 -2.01
CA LEU A 94 1.99 -1.81 -0.96
C LEU A 94 1.73 -0.35 -0.59
N VAL A 95 1.36 -0.10 0.67
CA VAL A 95 1.11 1.24 1.21
C VAL A 95 2.27 1.62 2.13
N GLY A 96 2.95 2.72 1.80
CA GLY A 96 3.99 3.30 2.63
C GLY A 96 3.47 3.76 3.99
N ASN A 97 4.38 4.04 4.92
CA ASN A 97 4.06 4.65 6.21
C ASN A 97 4.23 6.18 6.18
N SER A 98 4.06 6.84 7.33
CA SER A 98 4.14 8.31 7.46
C SER A 98 5.46 8.94 6.96
N SER A 99 6.56 8.18 6.96
CA SER A 99 7.88 8.64 6.51
C SER A 99 8.21 8.21 5.08
N SER A 100 7.31 7.49 4.41
CA SER A 100 7.54 6.99 3.06
C SER A 100 7.33 8.10 2.05
N LEU A 101 8.22 8.19 1.05
CA LEU A 101 8.16 9.20 0.00
C LEU A 101 8.43 8.58 -1.37
N ILE A 102 7.85 9.19 -2.40
CA ILE A 102 8.19 8.89 -3.79
C ILE A 102 9.49 9.62 -4.10
N TYR A 103 10.57 8.88 -4.29
CA TYR A 103 11.87 9.42 -4.65
C TYR A 103 11.97 9.52 -6.17
N PRO A 104 12.19 10.73 -6.72
CA PRO A 104 12.54 10.89 -8.12
C PRO A 104 13.94 10.31 -8.32
N SER A 105 14.08 9.17 -8.99
CA SER A 105 15.41 8.83 -9.52
C SER A 105 15.73 9.78 -10.67
N GLY A 106 17.01 10.13 -10.81
CA GLY A 106 17.53 10.76 -12.03
C GLY A 106 17.22 9.94 -13.28
N GLU A 107 17.39 10.58 -14.46
CA GLU A 107 17.11 10.10 -15.82
C GLU A 107 16.32 8.78 -15.89
N LEU A 108 15.02 8.87 -15.57
CA LEU A 108 14.09 7.79 -15.87
C LEU A 108 14.02 7.67 -17.39
N LYS A 109 14.45 6.53 -17.94
CA LYS A 109 13.99 6.11 -19.27
C LYS A 109 12.46 6.10 -19.25
N GLN A 110 11.81 6.60 -20.30
CA GLN A 110 10.35 6.58 -20.41
C GLN A 110 9.81 5.20 -20.00
N GLY A 111 8.99 5.17 -18.96
CA GLY A 111 8.39 3.93 -18.43
C GLY A 111 9.07 3.31 -17.19
N GLN A 112 10.15 3.87 -16.64
CA GLN A 112 10.73 3.34 -15.40
C GLN A 112 9.95 3.78 -14.13
N PRO A 113 9.76 2.87 -13.15
CA PRO A 113 8.99 3.16 -11.95
C PRO A 113 9.70 4.18 -11.07
N ARG A 114 8.93 5.09 -10.48
CA ARG A 114 9.41 5.94 -9.38
C ARG A 114 9.81 5.04 -8.20
N TRP A 115 10.76 5.44 -7.38
CA TRP A 115 11.12 4.63 -6.20
C TRP A 115 10.23 5.04 -5.03
N ILE A 116 9.68 4.09 -4.29
CA ILE A 116 9.11 4.36 -2.97
C ILE A 116 10.20 4.04 -1.96
N ILE A 117 10.59 5.03 -1.16
CA ILE A 117 11.60 4.84 -0.12
C ILE A 117 11.02 5.25 1.22
N THR A 118 11.41 4.53 2.27
CA THR A 118 11.24 4.97 3.65
C THR A 118 12.64 5.28 4.18
N PRO A 119 13.05 6.57 4.26
CA PRO A 119 14.37 6.95 4.72
C PRO A 119 14.65 6.41 6.12
N ARG A 120 15.87 5.93 6.36
CA ARG A 120 16.33 5.55 7.70
C ARG A 120 16.81 6.79 8.45
N GLY A 121 16.47 6.88 9.73
CA GLY A 121 16.72 8.04 10.57
C GLY A 121 18.19 8.39 10.76
N TYR A 122 18.67 9.38 9.98
CA TYR A 122 19.79 10.23 10.36
C TYR A 122 19.38 11.69 10.57
N ALA A 123 18.16 12.09 10.17
CA ALA A 123 17.66 13.46 10.34
C ALA A 123 17.31 13.82 11.80
N ASN A 124 17.11 12.83 12.69
CA ASN A 124 16.72 13.04 14.09
C ASN A 124 17.80 12.63 15.12
N LYS A 125 19.02 12.29 14.69
CA LYS A 125 20.12 12.12 15.63
C LYS A 125 20.67 13.51 15.99
N LYS A 126 20.35 14.02 17.19
CA LYS A 126 21.18 15.07 17.79
C LYS A 126 22.62 14.52 17.85
N PRO A 127 23.64 15.25 17.39
CA PRO A 127 25.02 14.84 17.63
C PRO A 127 25.21 14.75 19.15
N GLY A 128 25.69 13.58 19.59
CA GLY A 128 26.14 13.37 20.97
C GLY A 128 27.51 13.95 21.19
#